data_AF-A0A963LTC9-F1
#
_entry.id   AF-A0A963LTC9-F1
#
_cell.length_a   1.000
_cell.length_b   1.000
_cell.length_c   1.000
_cell.angle_alpha   90.00
_cell.angle_beta   90.00
_cell.angle_gamma   90.00
#
_symmetry.space_group_name_H-M   'P 1'
#
loop_
_entity.id
_entity.type
_entity.pdbx_description
1 polymer ?
#
loop_
_entity_poly.entity_id
_entity_poly.type
_entity_poly.pdbx_seq_one_letter_code
_entity_poly.pdbx_strand_id
1 'polypeptide(L)'
;AGTRAASQAHVCRTVARRAERAVIALQGREELKPTPRQYLNRLSDLMFVLARVLNRYRADGTVGDDVYWKSERLARGETPDAA
;
A
#
# COMPACT_ATOMS: atom_id res chain seq x y z
N ALA A 1 4.03 16.40 -1.68
CA ALA A 1 2.84 15.54 -1.59
C ALA A 1 2.68 14.78 -2.90
N GLY A 2 2.08 13.59 -2.89
CA GLY A 2 1.86 12.79 -4.10
C GLY A 2 0.76 13.38 -5.00
N THR A 3 0.53 12.78 -6.17
CA THR A 3 -0.57 13.20 -7.05
C THR A 3 -1.94 12.79 -6.46
N ARG A 4 -3.02 13.43 -6.93
CA ARG A 4 -4.39 13.03 -6.54
C ARG A 4 -4.66 11.57 -6.87
N ALA A 5 -4.27 11.13 -8.07
CA ALA A 5 -4.47 9.75 -8.53
C ALA A 5 -3.67 8.75 -7.68
N ALA A 6 -2.40 9.03 -7.38
CA ALA A 6 -1.59 8.19 -6.50
C ALA A 6 -2.18 8.12 -5.08
N SER A 7 -2.68 9.24 -4.56
CA SER A 7 -3.34 9.31 -3.26
C SER A 7 -4.61 8.44 -3.22
N GLN A 8 -5.43 8.48 -4.27
CA GLN A 8 -6.60 7.62 -4.41
C GLN A 8 -6.21 6.13 -4.48
N ALA A 9 -5.15 5.78 -5.21
CA ALA A 9 -4.64 4.41 -5.24
C ALA A 9 -4.17 3.93 -3.86
N HIS A 10 -3.51 4.78 -3.06
CA HIS A 10 -3.20 4.47 -1.66
C HIS A 10 -4.46 4.26 -0.81
N VAL A 11 -5.50 5.08 -0.98
CA VAL A 11 -6.80 4.86 -0.30
C VAL A 11 -7.39 3.50 -0.70
N CYS A 12 -7.44 3.17 -1.99
CA CYS A 12 -7.90 1.87 -2.48
C CYS A 12 -7.10 0.71 -1.86
N ARG A 13 -5.77 0.84 -1.73
CA ARG A 13 -4.94 -0.14 -1.02
C ARG A 13 -5.39 -0.34 0.42
N THR A 14 -5.69 0.72 1.17
CA THR A 14 -6.16 0.58 2.56
C THR A 14 -7.51 -0.12 2.66
N VAL A 15 -8.41 0.12 1.69
CA VAL A 15 -9.72 -0.54 1.59
C VAL A 15 -9.54 -2.03 1.26
N ALA A 16 -8.67 -2.37 0.30
CA ALA A 16 -8.37 -3.78 -0.02
C ALA A 16 -7.81 -4.53 1.21
N ARG A 17 -6.89 -3.91 1.97
CA ARG A 17 -6.34 -4.49 3.21
C ARG A 17 -7.40 -4.64 4.30
N ARG A 18 -8.36 -3.71 4.38
CA ARG A 18 -9.51 -3.81 5.30
C ARG A 18 -10.44 -4.95 4.91
N ALA A 19 -10.74 -5.12 3.62
CA ALA A 19 -11.51 -6.24 3.11
C ALA A 19 -10.80 -7.58 3.37
N GLU A 20 -9.48 -7.65 3.18
CA GLU A 20 -8.68 -8.86 3.48
C GLU A 20 -8.82 -9.27 4.95
N ARG A 21 -8.72 -8.31 5.89
CA ARG A 21 -8.94 -8.58 7.32
C ARG A 21 -10.36 -9.08 7.61
N ALA A 22 -11.37 -8.55 6.93
CA ALA A 22 -12.75 -9.03 7.08
C ALA A 22 -12.91 -10.48 6.57
N VAL A 23 -12.29 -10.83 5.44
CA VAL A 23 -12.28 -12.20 4.91
C VAL A 23 -11.58 -13.15 5.87
N ILE A 24 -10.43 -12.76 6.43
CA ILE A 24 -9.71 -13.58 7.43
C ILE A 24 -10.58 -13.80 8.69
N ALA A 25 -11.24 -12.75 9.17
CA ALA A 25 -12.14 -12.85 10.33
C ALA A 25 -13.32 -13.79 10.05
N LEU A 26 -13.88 -13.77 8.83
CA LEU A 26 -14.95 -14.69 8.43
C LEU A 26 -14.43 -16.13 8.28
N GLN A 27 -13.23 -16.33 7.73
CA GLN A 27 -12.61 -17.64 7.58
C GLN A 27 -12.38 -18.35 8.94
N GLY A 28 -12.24 -17.58 10.04
CA GLY A 28 -12.18 -18.14 11.39
C GLY A 28 -13.51 -18.68 11.92
N ARG A 29 -14.63 -18.41 11.24
CA ARG A 29 -15.98 -18.82 11.63
C ARG A 29 -16.59 -19.83 10.66
N GLU A 30 -16.25 -19.73 9.38
CA GLU A 30 -16.82 -20.52 8.30
C GLU A 30 -15.71 -20.99 7.34
N GLU A 31 -15.89 -22.17 6.74
CA GLU A 31 -14.98 -22.64 5.71
C GLU A 31 -15.16 -21.81 4.42
N LEU A 32 -14.08 -21.14 4.01
CA LEU A 32 -14.06 -20.33 2.80
C LEU A 32 -13.02 -20.85 1.83
N LYS A 33 -13.31 -20.68 0.53
CA LYS A 33 -12.29 -20.87 -0.50
C LYS A 33 -11.11 -19.90 -0.25
N PRO A 34 -9.85 -20.32 -0.50
CA PRO A 34 -8.69 -19.47 -0.26
C PRO A 34 -8.55 -18.31 -1.27
N THR A 35 -9.22 -18.41 -2.43
CA THR A 35 -9.09 -17.49 -3.57
C THR A 35 -9.38 -16.02 -3.23
N PRO A 36 -10.44 -15.64 -2.48
CA PRO A 36 -10.72 -14.24 -2.15
C PRO A 36 -9.61 -13.60 -1.32
N ARG A 37 -9.05 -14.32 -0.34
CA ARG A 37 -7.93 -13.84 0.48
C ARG A 37 -6.68 -13.61 -0.38
N GLN A 38 -6.34 -14.58 -1.24
CA GLN A 38 -5.20 -14.46 -2.15
C GLN A 38 -5.36 -13.30 -3.13
N TYR A 39 -6.56 -13.12 -3.68
CA TYR A 39 -6.86 -12.01 -4.59
C TYR A 39 -6.71 -10.65 -3.90
N LEU A 40 -7.31 -10.45 -2.72
CA LEU A 40 -7.22 -9.19 -1.98
C LEU A 40 -5.79 -8.83 -1.60
N ASN A 41 -5.00 -9.85 -1.26
CA ASN A 41 -3.59 -9.70 -0.97
C ASN A 41 -2.82 -9.16 -2.19
N ARG A 42 -2.99 -9.79 -3.37
CA ARG A 42 -2.36 -9.33 -4.63
C ARG A 42 -2.90 -7.98 -5.10
N LEU A 43 -4.20 -7.73 -4.94
CA LEU A 43 -4.82 -6.45 -5.27
C LEU A 43 -4.20 -5.31 -4.46
N SER A 44 -3.95 -5.54 -3.16
CA SER A 44 -3.35 -4.51 -2.32
C SER A 44 -1.94 -4.13 -2.79
N ASP A 45 -1.16 -5.09 -3.28
CA ASP A 45 0.17 -4.86 -3.85
C ASP A 45 0.09 -4.15 -5.20
N LEU A 46 -0.84 -4.56 -6.07
CA LEU A 46 -1.11 -3.85 -7.32
C LEU A 46 -1.46 -2.38 -7.06
N MET A 47 -2.30 -2.08 -6.07
CA MET A 47 -2.64 -0.70 -5.73
C MET A 47 -1.43 0.11 -5.23
N PHE A 48 -0.46 -0.53 -4.57
CA PHE A 48 0.80 0.13 -4.22
C PHE A 48 1.65 0.44 -5.46
N VAL A 49 1.79 -0.52 -6.37
CA VAL A 49 2.53 -0.33 -7.63
C VAL A 49 1.87 0.77 -8.46
N LEU A 50 0.54 0.73 -8.60
CA LEU A 50 -0.22 1.76 -9.32
C LEU A 50 -0.03 3.15 -8.70
N ALA A 51 -0.03 3.28 -7.37
CA ALA A 51 0.23 4.57 -6.74
C ALA A 51 1.60 5.15 -7.14
N ARG A 52 2.64 4.31 -7.19
CA ARG A 52 4.00 4.73 -7.60
C ARG A 52 4.07 5.08 -9.09
N VAL A 53 3.42 4.29 -9.94
CA VAL A 53 3.31 4.57 -11.38
C VAL A 53 2.59 5.90 -11.61
N LEU A 54 1.49 6.16 -10.90
CA LEU A 54 0.72 7.41 -10.98
C LEU A 54 1.45 8.64 -10.39
N ASN A 55 2.44 8.43 -9.51
CA ASN A 55 3.34 9.49 -9.09
C ASN A 55 4.41 9.77 -10.14
N ARG A 56 4.94 8.71 -10.77
CA ARG A 56 6.00 8.81 -11.78
C ARG A 56 5.52 9.41 -13.08
N TYR A 57 4.39 8.96 -13.60
CA TYR A 57 3.82 9.39 -14.89
C TYR A 57 2.67 10.36 -14.65
N ARG A 58 3.00 11.64 -14.51
CA ARG A 58 2.02 12.69 -14.30
C ARG A 58 1.34 13.06 -15.61
N ALA A 59 0.09 13.53 -15.51
CA ALA A 59 -0.72 13.92 -16.67
C ALA A 59 -0.16 15.13 -17.43
N ASP A 60 0.71 15.93 -16.79
CA ASP A 60 1.41 17.07 -17.38
C ASP A 60 2.70 16.67 -18.14
N GLY A 61 2.99 15.36 -18.24
CA GLY A 61 4.19 14.85 -18.91
C GLY A 61 5.47 14.95 -18.09
N THR A 62 5.42 15.50 -16.87
CA THR A 62 6.57 15.58 -15.98
C THR A 62 6.80 14.25 -15.26
N VAL A 63 8.07 13.94 -15.00
CA VAL A 63 8.43 12.78 -14.16
C VAL A 63 8.37 13.21 -12.70
N GLY A 64 7.46 12.60 -11.94
CA GLY A 64 7.38 12.80 -10.50
C GLY A 64 8.16 11.73 -9.73
N ASP A 65 8.39 12.01 -8.44
CA ASP A 65 8.97 11.07 -7.49
C ASP A 65 7.97 10.74 -6.37
N ASP A 66 8.23 9.63 -5.66
CA ASP A 66 7.42 9.18 -4.53
C ASP A 66 7.66 10.04 -3.27
N VAL A 67 6.67 10.08 -2.38
CA VAL A 67 6.81 10.78 -1.09
C VAL A 67 7.50 9.85 -0.10
N TYR A 68 8.79 10.11 0.15
CA TYR A 68 9.55 9.37 1.15
C TYR A 68 9.22 9.81 2.58
N TRP A 69 9.19 8.84 3.50
CA TRP A 69 9.04 9.11 4.92
C TRP A 69 10.31 9.75 5.47
N LYS A 70 10.17 10.90 6.13
CA LYS A 70 11.27 11.59 6.81
C LYS A 70 11.29 11.17 8.28
N SER A 71 12.16 10.21 8.61
CA SER A 71 12.35 9.74 9.98
C SER A 71 13.27 10.66 10.76
N GLU A 72 12.84 11.12 11.93
CA GLU A 72 13.78 11.73 12.89
C GLU A 72 14.81 10.72 13.39
N ARG A 73 14.43 9.45 13.57
CA ARG A 73 15.35 8.39 14.02
C ARG A 73 16.45 8.11 13.00
N LEU A 74 16.10 7.98 11.71
CA LEU A 74 17.13 7.82 10.66
C LEU A 74 17.98 9.08 10.49
N ALA A 75 17.39 10.27 10.70
CA ALA A 75 18.15 11.53 10.65
C ALA A 75 19.16 11.66 11.79
N ARG A 76 18.85 11.11 12.98
CA ARG A 76 19.75 11.08 14.15
C ARG A 76 20.85 10.00 14.08
N GLY A 77 20.82 9.11 13.08
CA GLY A 77 21.83 8.07 12.91
C GLY A 77 21.79 6.96 13.97
N GLU A 78 20.69 6.84 14.73
CA GLU A 78 20.50 5.77 15.71
C GLU A 78 20.27 4.44 14.98
N THR A 79 21.33 3.63 14.86
CA THR A 79 21.21 2.20 14.54
C THR A 79 20.41 1.53 15.65
N PRO A 80 19.31 0.81 15.35
CA PRO A 80 18.65 0.02 16.37
C PRO A 80 19.67 -1.02 16.86
N ASP A 81 19.84 -1.13 18.18
CA ASP A 81 20.64 -2.18 18.81
C ASP A 81 20.42 -3.51 18.09
N ALA A 82 21.53 -4.10 17.66
CA ALA A 82 21.58 -5.46 17.17
C ALA A 82 21.17 -6.39 18.32
N ALA A 83 19.89 -6.70 18.41
CA ALA A 83 19.32 -7.75 19.25
C ALA A 83 19.18 -9.04 18.44
#